data_AF-A0AAU0RAU9-F1
#
_entry.id   AF-A0AAU0RAU9-F1
#
_cell.length_a   1.000
_cell.length_b   1.000
_cell.length_c   1.000
_cell.angle_alpha   90.00
_cell.angle_beta   90.00
_cell.angle_gamma   90.00
#
_symmetry.space_group_name_H-M   'P 1'
#
loop_
_entity.id
_entity.type
_entity.pdbx_description
1 polymer ?
#
loop_
_entity_poly.entity_id
_entity_poly.type
_entity_poly.pdbx_seq_one_letter_code
_entity_poly.pdbx_strand_id
1 'polypeptide(L)'
;MYFTTPRAWDNLPLRLTTEEIRDPHEVIHEYYSAHDMPRARQILDKWLCSTSKEKPSKLSASGLQFFYERTESLIEAAYLIGQLDNRDRKAIIMQSDDEEEIDLMNPRLFCAWIRQSKGEAIAYREVWDNFPRSLAYKEFLDPYQVLGKFFSFLTLVSIRFSAFPNRN
;
A
#
# COMPACT_ATOMS: atom_id res chain seq x y z
N MET A 1 7.93 28.23 13.84
CA MET A 1 7.45 26.85 13.63
C MET A 1 8.20 25.95 14.59
N TYR A 2 7.52 25.41 15.61
CA TYR A 2 8.16 24.49 16.55
C TYR A 2 8.01 23.07 15.99
N PHE A 3 9.10 22.49 15.50
CA PHE A 3 9.17 21.06 15.28
C PHE A 3 9.33 20.41 16.66
N THR A 4 8.23 19.94 17.23
CA THR A 4 8.31 19.05 18.39
C THR A 4 9.06 17.80 17.97
N THR A 5 10.15 17.48 18.67
CA THR A 5 10.87 16.22 18.49
C THR A 5 9.88 15.07 18.64
N PRO A 6 9.82 14.13 17.67
CA PRO A 6 8.90 12.99 17.75
C PRO A 6 9.17 12.20 19.04
N ARG A 7 8.15 12.04 19.87
CA ARG A 7 8.22 11.19 21.07
C ARG A 7 8.13 9.73 20.63
N ALA A 8 8.68 8.82 21.44
CA ALA A 8 8.67 7.39 21.14
C ALA A 8 7.25 6.83 20.86
N TRP A 9 6.24 7.38 21.53
CA TRP A 9 4.83 6.98 21.40
C TRP A 9 4.15 7.51 20.13
N ASP A 10 4.73 8.53 19.49
CA ASP A 10 4.10 9.17 18.33
C ASP A 10 4.16 8.27 17.07
N ASN A 11 5.04 7.25 17.09
CA ASN A 11 5.19 6.25 16.03
C ASN A 11 4.51 4.90 16.35
N LEU A 12 3.71 4.82 17.42
CA LEU A 12 2.97 3.59 17.72
C LEU A 12 1.76 3.46 16.79
N PRO A 13 1.47 2.25 16.26
CA PRO A 13 0.24 1.97 15.53
C PRO A 13 -0.99 2.32 16.38
N LEU A 14 -1.97 2.98 15.78
CA LEU A 14 -3.25 3.34 16.43
C LEU A 14 -4.42 2.52 15.89
N ARG A 15 -4.33 2.07 14.64
CA ARG A 15 -5.40 1.32 13.96
C ARG A 15 -5.21 -0.18 14.03
N LEU A 16 -3.96 -0.63 14.20
CA LEU A 16 -3.66 -2.04 14.30
C LEU A 16 -4.08 -2.62 15.66
N THR A 17 -4.71 -3.80 15.63
CA THR A 17 -4.94 -4.62 16.82
C THR A 17 -3.63 -5.22 17.33
N THR A 18 -3.66 -5.80 18.54
CA THR A 18 -2.48 -6.47 19.11
C THR A 18 -2.02 -7.64 18.23
N GLU A 19 -2.97 -8.35 17.63
CA GLU A 19 -2.74 -9.45 16.70
C GLU A 19 -2.09 -8.94 15.40
N GLU A 20 -2.60 -7.86 14.83
CA GLU A 20 -2.05 -7.24 13.61
C GLU A 20 -0.66 -6.61 13.84
N ILE A 21 -0.37 -6.12 15.05
CA ILE A 21 0.98 -5.67 15.40
C ILE A 21 1.95 -6.85 15.46
N ARG A 22 1.48 -8.01 15.92
CA ARG A 22 2.28 -9.24 16.01
C ARG A 22 2.58 -9.81 14.62
N ASP A 23 1.62 -9.76 13.70
CA ASP A 23 1.84 -10.12 12.29
C ASP A 23 1.30 -9.06 11.32
N PRO A 24 2.09 -8.02 11.01
CA PRO A 24 1.67 -6.95 10.11
C PRO A 24 1.54 -7.40 8.65
N HIS A 25 2.05 -8.58 8.27
CA HIS A 25 1.91 -9.07 6.89
C HIS A 25 0.46 -9.47 6.59
N GLU A 26 -0.30 -9.94 7.59
CA GLU A 26 -1.72 -10.25 7.43
C GLU A 26 -2.54 -9.02 7.03
N VAL A 27 -2.20 -7.85 7.57
CA VAL A 27 -2.86 -6.58 7.23
C VAL A 27 -2.67 -6.23 5.75
N ILE A 28 -1.45 -6.40 5.24
CA ILE A 28 -1.15 -6.20 3.80
C ILE A 28 -1.96 -7.17 2.97
N HIS A 29 -1.96 -8.45 3.36
CA HIS A 29 -2.70 -9.50 2.65
C HIS A 29 -4.21 -9.23 2.62
N GLU A 30 -4.81 -8.88 3.76
CA GLU A 30 -6.24 -8.59 3.86
C GLU A 30 -6.62 -7.34 3.05
N TYR A 31 -5.81 -6.27 3.10
CA TYR A 31 -6.06 -5.06 2.33
C TYR A 31 -6.14 -5.36 0.83
N TYR A 32 -5.19 -6.12 0.31
CA TYR A 32 -5.11 -6.50 -1.11
C TYR A 32 -6.06 -7.62 -1.50
N SER A 33 -6.59 -8.38 -0.54
CA SER A 33 -7.70 -9.31 -0.76
C SER A 33 -9.04 -8.57 -0.90
N ALA A 34 -9.19 -7.44 -0.21
CA ALA A 34 -10.43 -6.65 -0.20
C ALA A 34 -10.48 -5.54 -1.26
N HIS A 35 -9.33 -5.04 -1.73
CA HIS A 35 -9.25 -3.89 -2.63
C HIS A 35 -8.39 -4.19 -3.86
N ASP A 36 -8.95 -3.95 -5.05
CA ASP A 36 -8.16 -3.90 -6.27
C ASP A 36 -7.41 -2.57 -6.37
N MET A 37 -6.13 -2.63 -6.77
CA MET A 37 -5.26 -1.45 -6.90
C MET A 37 -5.83 -0.35 -7.83
N PRO A 38 -6.43 -0.66 -9.00
CA PRO A 38 -7.03 0.34 -9.86
C PRO A 38 -8.17 1.10 -9.16
N ARG A 39 -9.08 0.41 -8.48
CA ARG A 39 -10.15 1.04 -7.70
C ARG A 39 -9.63 1.84 -6.52
N ALA A 40 -8.64 1.32 -5.78
CA ALA A 40 -8.03 2.05 -4.66
C ALA A 40 -7.47 3.40 -5.14
N ARG A 41 -6.74 3.42 -6.27
CA ARG A 41 -6.27 4.67 -6.89
C ARG A 41 -7.41 5.59 -7.34
N GLN A 42 -8.49 5.06 -7.90
CA GLN A 42 -9.65 5.87 -8.26
C GLN A 42 -10.34 6.49 -7.04
N ILE A 43 -10.41 5.78 -5.91
CA ILE A 43 -10.98 6.32 -4.67
C ILE A 43 -10.08 7.44 -4.14
N LEU A 44 -8.75 7.23 -4.10
CA LEU A 44 -7.78 8.24 -3.69
C LEU A 44 -7.85 9.50 -4.59
N ASP A 45 -7.91 9.32 -5.90
CA ASP A 45 -8.01 10.44 -6.86
C ASP A 45 -9.32 11.21 -6.70
N LYS A 46 -10.45 10.51 -6.53
CA LYS A 46 -11.74 11.14 -6.24
C LYS A 46 -11.72 11.90 -4.93
N TRP A 47 -11.07 11.34 -3.91
CA TRP A 47 -10.95 11.98 -2.62
C TRP A 47 -10.11 13.26 -2.73
N LEU A 48 -8.94 13.22 -3.37
CA LEU A 48 -8.10 14.39 -3.65
C LEU A 48 -8.84 15.45 -4.50
N CYS A 49 -9.61 15.02 -5.49
CA CYS A 49 -10.43 15.94 -6.28
C CYS A 49 -11.56 16.57 -5.47
N SER A 50 -12.11 15.86 -4.48
CA SER A 50 -13.20 16.36 -3.64
C SER A 50 -12.76 17.42 -2.64
N THR A 51 -11.49 17.43 -2.23
CA THR A 51 -10.96 18.51 -1.38
C THR A 51 -10.85 19.84 -2.12
N SER A 52 -10.75 19.80 -3.45
CA SER A 52 -10.58 20.99 -4.31
C SER A 52 -11.88 21.48 -4.98
N LYS A 53 -12.97 20.70 -4.89
CA LYS A 53 -14.24 21.00 -5.56
C LYS A 53 -15.33 21.29 -4.54
N GLU A 54 -16.15 22.32 -4.80
CA GLU A 54 -17.31 22.67 -3.94
C GLU A 54 -18.41 21.59 -3.90
N LYS A 55 -18.38 20.61 -4.80
CA LYS A 55 -19.40 19.55 -4.85
C LYS A 55 -18.91 18.27 -4.20
N PRO A 56 -19.63 17.76 -3.18
CA PRO A 56 -19.26 16.52 -2.52
C PRO A 56 -19.25 15.34 -3.52
N SER A 57 -18.23 14.50 -3.37
CA SER A 57 -18.12 13.24 -4.10
C SER A 57 -19.36 12.36 -3.88
N LYS A 58 -19.76 11.59 -4.91
CA LYS A 58 -20.87 10.61 -4.79
C LYS A 58 -20.50 9.36 -3.97
N LEU A 59 -19.32 9.32 -3.36
CA LEU A 59 -18.91 8.22 -2.49
C LEU A 59 -19.70 8.26 -1.19
N SER A 60 -20.14 7.09 -0.70
CA SER A 60 -20.78 7.02 0.61
C SER A 60 -19.79 7.42 1.69
N ALA A 61 -20.25 8.22 2.66
CA ALA A 61 -19.40 8.65 3.78
C ALA A 61 -18.84 7.46 4.55
N SER A 62 -19.66 6.42 4.78
CA SER A 62 -19.24 5.19 5.45
C SER A 62 -18.21 4.39 4.65
N GLY A 63 -18.37 4.29 3.33
CA GLY A 63 -17.43 3.58 2.47
C GLY A 63 -16.09 4.30 2.36
N LEU A 64 -16.11 5.63 2.32
CA LEU A 64 -14.88 6.44 2.33
C LEU A 64 -14.16 6.33 3.67
N GLN A 65 -14.89 6.39 4.78
CA GLN A 65 -14.33 6.19 6.13
C GLN A 65 -13.67 4.82 6.25
N PHE A 66 -14.37 3.75 5.85
CA PHE A 66 -13.81 2.40 5.89
C PHE A 66 -12.54 2.27 5.04
N PHE A 67 -12.55 2.80 3.80
CA PHE A 67 -11.38 2.80 2.94
C PHE A 67 -10.20 3.56 3.56
N TYR A 68 -10.47 4.70 4.19
CA TYR A 68 -9.47 5.49 4.89
C TYR A 68 -8.85 4.70 6.04
N GLU A 69 -9.67 4.11 6.92
CA GLU A 69 -9.18 3.35 8.07
C GLU A 69 -8.35 2.14 7.65
N ARG A 70 -8.78 1.42 6.61
CA ARG A 70 -8.00 0.31 6.04
C ARG A 70 -6.69 0.77 5.41
N THR A 71 -6.66 1.97 4.82
CA THR A 71 -5.43 2.56 4.27
C THR A 71 -4.48 3.00 5.37
N GLU A 72 -4.97 3.56 6.47
CA GLU A 72 -4.15 3.87 7.66
C GLU A 72 -3.53 2.60 8.23
N SER A 73 -4.33 1.53 8.44
CA SER A 73 -3.81 0.24 8.90
C SER A 73 -2.73 -0.32 7.97
N LEU A 74 -2.92 -0.22 6.65
CA LEU A 74 -1.92 -0.65 5.68
C LEU A 74 -0.59 0.11 5.85
N ILE A 75 -0.64 1.43 6.04
CA ILE A 75 0.54 2.27 6.26
C ILE A 75 1.24 1.93 7.57
N GLU A 76 0.48 1.73 8.65
CA GLU A 76 1.03 1.35 9.96
C GLU A 76 1.71 -0.04 9.90
N ALA A 77 1.07 -1.01 9.23
CA ALA A 77 1.63 -2.34 9.03
C ALA A 77 2.92 -2.29 8.18
N ALA A 78 2.91 -1.50 7.10
CA ALA A 78 4.09 -1.28 6.26
C ALA A 78 5.23 -0.62 7.05
N TYR A 79 4.93 0.29 7.97
CA TYR A 79 5.93 0.89 8.85
C TYR A 79 6.56 -0.15 9.77
N LEU A 80 5.75 -0.97 10.44
CA LEU A 80 6.24 -2.06 11.31
C LEU A 80 7.12 -3.03 10.52
N ILE A 81 6.69 -3.46 9.34
CA ILE A 81 7.46 -4.34 8.46
C ILE A 81 8.81 -3.72 8.12
N GLY A 82 8.85 -2.42 7.83
CA GLY A 82 10.09 -1.69 7.57
C GLY A 82 11.09 -1.69 8.74
N GLN A 83 10.64 -1.95 9.97
CA GLN A 83 11.50 -2.08 11.16
C GLN A 83 11.96 -3.53 11.44
N LEU A 84 11.36 -4.52 10.77
CA LEU A 84 11.75 -5.93 10.92
C LEU A 84 13.07 -6.23 10.20
N ASP A 85 13.73 -7.31 10.62
CA ASP A 85 14.86 -7.85 9.86
C ASP A 85 14.35 -8.59 8.61
N ASN A 86 14.43 -7.91 7.47
CA ASN A 86 14.01 -8.43 6.17
C ASN A 86 15.18 -8.73 5.22
N ARG A 87 16.43 -8.78 5.72
CA ARG A 87 17.62 -8.94 4.86
C ARG A 87 17.57 -10.18 3.98
N ASP A 88 17.03 -11.27 4.52
CA ASP A 88 16.92 -12.58 3.86
C ASP A 88 15.58 -12.76 3.13
N ARG A 89 14.66 -11.79 3.20
CA ARG A 89 13.35 -11.86 2.55
C ARG A 89 13.42 -11.19 1.18
N LYS A 90 13.06 -11.93 0.13
CA LYS A 90 13.00 -11.45 -1.26
C LYS A 90 11.63 -11.72 -1.86
N ALA A 91 11.32 -11.06 -2.97
CA ALA A 91 10.11 -11.36 -3.72
C ALA A 91 10.12 -12.82 -4.18
N ILE A 92 8.97 -13.50 -4.06
CA ILE A 92 8.78 -14.83 -4.63
C ILE A 92 8.46 -14.65 -6.11
N ILE A 93 9.39 -15.04 -6.98
CA ILE A 93 9.26 -14.91 -8.43
C ILE A 93 8.89 -16.28 -8.99
N MET A 94 7.76 -16.35 -9.68
CA MET A 94 7.30 -17.57 -10.35
C MET A 94 7.87 -17.61 -11.77
N GLN A 95 9.09 -18.10 -11.92
CA GLN A 95 9.74 -18.31 -13.21
C GLN A 95 10.16 -19.76 -13.39
N SER A 96 10.23 -20.19 -14.65
CA SER A 96 10.84 -21.47 -15.01
C SER A 96 12.35 -21.38 -14.89
N ASP A 97 12.99 -22.45 -14.45
CA ASP A 97 14.46 -22.54 -14.28
C ASP A 97 15.25 -22.23 -15.56
N ASP A 98 14.60 -22.24 -16.72
CA ASP A 98 15.19 -21.99 -18.05
C ASP A 98 15.27 -20.50 -18.44
N GLU A 99 14.71 -19.57 -17.64
CA GLU A 99 14.73 -18.14 -17.95
C GLU A 99 15.96 -17.45 -17.32
N GLU A 100 16.92 -17.01 -18.15
CA GLU A 100 18.13 -16.31 -17.70
C GLU A 100 17.85 -14.92 -17.11
N GLU A 101 16.74 -14.29 -17.51
CA GLU A 101 16.36 -12.94 -17.07
C GLU A 101 14.93 -12.90 -16.56
N ILE A 102 14.73 -12.19 -15.45
CA ILE A 102 13.43 -12.04 -14.83
C ILE A 102 12.54 -11.11 -15.67
N ASP A 103 11.50 -11.64 -16.32
CA ASP A 103 10.45 -10.83 -16.94
C ASP A 103 9.56 -10.14 -15.90
N LEU A 104 9.93 -8.92 -15.51
CA LEU A 104 9.15 -8.07 -14.61
C LEU A 104 7.80 -7.64 -15.20
N MET A 105 7.62 -7.71 -16.51
CA MET A 105 6.35 -7.40 -17.17
C MET A 105 5.37 -8.57 -17.13
N ASN A 106 5.80 -9.73 -16.61
CA ASN A 106 4.95 -10.90 -16.45
C ASN A 106 3.75 -10.57 -15.54
N PRO A 107 2.50 -10.57 -16.06
CA PRO A 107 1.33 -10.20 -15.27
C PRO A 107 1.10 -11.11 -14.07
N ARG A 108 1.69 -12.32 -14.04
CA ARG A 108 1.59 -13.21 -12.87
C ARG A 108 2.22 -12.63 -11.62
N LEU A 109 3.17 -11.69 -11.75
CA LEU A 109 3.87 -11.09 -10.62
C LEU A 109 3.04 -10.02 -9.88
N PHE A 110 2.08 -9.38 -10.55
CA PHE A 110 1.31 -8.25 -9.99
C PHE A 110 -0.20 -8.30 -10.27
N CYS A 111 -0.68 -9.26 -11.06
CA CYS A 111 -2.10 -9.55 -11.27
C CYS A 111 -2.50 -10.93 -10.70
N ALA A 112 -1.68 -11.54 -9.84
CA ALA A 112 -1.86 -12.91 -9.34
C ALA A 112 -3.27 -13.18 -8.77
N TRP A 113 -3.86 -12.20 -8.05
CA TRP A 113 -5.21 -12.34 -7.48
C TRP A 113 -6.32 -12.39 -8.55
N ILE A 114 -6.11 -11.81 -9.74
CA ILE A 114 -7.16 -11.69 -10.78
C ILE A 114 -7.44 -13.07 -11.39
N ARG A 115 -6.44 -13.96 -11.35
CA ARG A 115 -6.44 -15.22 -12.10
C ARG A 115 -6.70 -16.49 -11.31
N GLN A 116 -6.44 -16.53 -10.00
CA GLN A 116 -6.68 -17.76 -9.23
C GLN A 116 -8.18 -18.14 -9.16
N SER A 117 -9.09 -17.19 -9.37
CA SER A 117 -10.53 -17.46 -9.25
C SER A 117 -11.23 -17.96 -10.53
N LYS A 118 -10.63 -17.82 -11.73
CA LYS A 118 -11.39 -18.04 -12.99
C LYS A 118 -10.68 -18.77 -14.13
N GLY A 119 -9.35 -18.95 -14.12
CA GLY A 119 -8.65 -19.60 -15.24
C GLY A 119 -8.71 -18.83 -16.57
N GLU A 120 -9.09 -17.55 -16.54
CA GLU A 120 -9.28 -16.71 -17.73
C GLU A 120 -7.99 -15.99 -18.17
N ALA A 121 -7.93 -15.62 -19.46
CA ALA A 121 -6.88 -14.77 -19.99
C ALA A 121 -7.00 -13.35 -19.43
N ILE A 122 -5.91 -12.76 -18.90
CA ILE A 122 -5.90 -11.36 -18.44
C ILE A 122 -5.92 -10.46 -19.66
N ALA A 123 -6.84 -9.48 -19.67
CA ALA A 123 -6.88 -8.48 -20.71
C ALA A 123 -5.68 -7.53 -20.61
N TYR A 124 -5.07 -7.13 -21.73
CA TYR A 124 -3.89 -6.25 -21.75
C TYR A 124 -4.11 -4.93 -21.00
N ARG A 125 -5.33 -4.40 -21.05
CA ARG A 125 -5.72 -3.20 -20.30
C ARG A 125 -5.59 -3.39 -18.78
N GLU A 126 -5.97 -4.55 -18.26
CA GLU A 126 -5.89 -4.85 -16.84
C GLU A 126 -4.44 -5.00 -16.38
N VAL A 127 -3.57 -5.58 -17.23
CA VAL A 127 -2.12 -5.60 -16.99
C VAL A 127 -1.60 -4.18 -16.85
N TRP A 128 -1.94 -3.32 -17.81
CA TRP A 128 -1.48 -1.93 -17.82
C TRP A 128 -1.92 -1.18 -16.58
N ASP A 129 -3.18 -1.34 -16.19
CA ASP A 129 -3.73 -0.65 -15.02
C ASP A 129 -3.05 -1.13 -13.74
N ASN A 130 -2.73 -2.41 -13.57
CA ASN A 130 -2.14 -2.95 -12.34
C ASN A 130 -0.61 -2.82 -12.24
N PHE A 131 0.09 -2.51 -13.33
CA PHE A 131 1.54 -2.47 -13.34
C PHE A 131 2.15 -1.46 -12.34
N PRO A 132 3.10 -1.88 -11.47
CA PRO A 132 3.72 -1.02 -10.46
C PRO A 132 4.78 -0.08 -11.07
N ARG A 133 4.35 1.10 -11.53
CA ARG A 133 5.21 2.08 -12.25
C ARG A 133 6.20 2.85 -11.37
N SER A 134 6.10 2.73 -10.06
CA SER A 134 6.89 3.54 -9.11
C SER A 134 8.08 2.79 -8.50
N LEU A 135 8.38 1.58 -8.98
CA LEU A 135 9.44 0.71 -8.47
C LEU A 135 10.59 0.62 -9.48
N ALA A 136 11.82 0.74 -8.99
CA ALA A 136 13.01 0.35 -9.73
C ALA A 136 13.14 -1.19 -9.80
N TYR A 137 13.91 -1.70 -10.76
CA TYR A 137 14.17 -3.14 -10.91
C TYR A 137 14.59 -3.82 -9.59
N LYS A 138 15.57 -3.24 -8.89
CA LYS A 138 16.04 -3.75 -7.59
C LYS A 138 14.97 -3.71 -6.48
N GLU A 139 14.10 -2.71 -6.51
CA GLU A 139 13.01 -2.54 -5.54
C GLU A 139 11.89 -3.55 -5.82
N PHE A 140 11.75 -4.02 -7.06
CA PHE A 140 10.82 -5.09 -7.40
C PHE A 140 11.28 -6.44 -6.84
N LEU A 141 12.57 -6.76 -6.98
CA LEU A 141 13.16 -8.01 -6.45
C LEU A 141 13.26 -8.01 -4.92
N ASP A 142 13.42 -6.82 -4.35
CA ASP A 142 13.52 -6.60 -2.91
C ASP A 142 12.50 -5.53 -2.47
N PRO A 143 11.22 -5.94 -2.28
CA PRO A 143 10.13 -5.01 -2.01
C PRO A 143 10.30 -4.24 -0.69
N TYR A 144 11.10 -4.76 0.23
CA TYR A 144 11.34 -4.13 1.53
C TYR A 144 12.18 -2.84 1.42
N GLN A 145 13.01 -2.70 0.37
CA GLN A 145 13.78 -1.47 0.13
C GLN A 145 12.87 -0.25 -0.09
N VAL A 146 11.68 -0.47 -0.65
CA VAL A 146 10.70 0.58 -0.92
C VAL A 146 10.22 1.23 0.37
N LEU A 147 10.08 0.46 1.45
CA LEU A 147 9.57 0.95 2.73
C LEU A 147 10.53 1.97 3.35
N GLY A 148 11.84 1.71 3.29
CA GLY A 148 12.85 2.66 3.77
C GLY A 148 12.77 4.01 3.04
N LYS A 149 12.57 3.98 1.71
CA LYS A 149 12.40 5.18 0.89
C LYS A 149 11.05 5.87 1.11
N PHE A 150 9.98 5.11 1.32
CA PHE A 150 8.66 5.66 1.57
C PHE A 150 8.64 6.43 2.90
N PHE A 151 9.19 5.85 3.96
CA PHE A 151 9.21 6.45 5.29
C PHE A 151 10.39 7.41 5.53
N SER A 152 11.33 7.56 4.59
CA SER A 152 12.38 8.58 4.70
C SER A 152 11.83 10.01 4.58
N PHE A 153 10.71 10.19 3.88
CA PHE A 153 10.08 11.50 3.67
C PHE A 153 8.91 11.76 4.61
N LEU A 154 8.33 10.72 5.21
CA LEU A 154 7.13 10.80 6.04
C LEU A 154 7.24 9.84 7.22
N THR A 155 7.22 10.37 8.44
CA THR A 155 7.00 9.56 9.65
C THR A 155 5.51 9.27 9.81
N LEU A 156 5.14 8.26 10.60
CA LEU A 156 3.72 7.99 10.92
C LEU A 156 3.01 9.24 11.47
N VAL A 157 3.72 10.05 12.27
CA VAL A 157 3.26 11.35 12.77
C VAL A 157 2.90 12.30 11.63
N SER A 158 3.76 12.40 10.61
CA SER A 158 3.57 13.32 9.49
C SER A 158 2.38 12.93 8.60
N ILE A 159 2.09 11.63 8.49
CA ILE A 159 0.92 11.10 7.77
C ILE A 159 -0.37 11.44 8.52
N ARG A 160 -0.34 11.45 9.86
CA ARG A 160 -1.50 11.80 10.70
C ARG A 160 -1.89 13.28 10.59
N PHE A 161 -0.92 14.18 10.53
CA PHE A 161 -1.19 15.63 10.46
C PHE A 161 -1.70 16.11 9.10
N SER A 162 -1.39 15.40 8.00
CA SER A 162 -1.91 15.77 6.68
C SER A 162 -3.37 15.34 6.45
N ALA A 163 -3.85 14.32 7.18
CA ALA A 163 -5.22 13.81 7.05
C ALA A 163 -6.27 14.59 7.88
N PHE A 164 -5.82 15.33 8.90
CA PHE A 164 -6.68 16.21 9.70
C PHE A 164 -6.06 17.61 9.79
N PRO A 165 -6.44 18.57 8.92
CA PRO A 165 -6.16 19.95 9.21
C PRO A 165 -7.00 20.33 10.43
N ASN A 166 -6.31 20.74 11.50
CA ASN A 166 -6.85 21.16 12.79
C ASN A 166 -8.31 21.62 12.75
N ARG A 167 -9.20 20.86 13.40
CA ARG A 167 -10.44 21.43 13.92
C ARG A 167 -10.09 22.18 15.21
N ASN A 168 -9.89 23.49 15.07
CA ASN A 168 -10.08 24.46 16.16
C ASN A 168 -11.25 25.36 15.75
#